data_AF-A0A920E226-F1
#
_entry.id   AF-A0A920E226-F1
#
_cell.length_a   1.000
_cell.length_b   1.000
_cell.length_c   1.000
_cell.angle_alpha   90.00
_cell.angle_beta   90.00
_cell.angle_gamma   90.00
#
_symmetry.space_group_name_H-M   'P 1'
#
loop_
_entity.id
_entity.type
_entity.pdbx_description
1 polymer ?
#
loop_
_entity_poly.entity_id
_entity_poly.type
_entity_poly.pdbx_seq_one_letter_code
_entity_poly.pdbx_strand_id
1 'polypeptide(L)'
;MQIGWFRLIQGAAYRSFRESYSANSETHLRAYDLPYTISDFVRFVNAAVDLYLALGIVEDGAEEPFESLRTSVNRAEVALRNRMANWDSIPHTEAMLEAEGRIEEELQELDHHHQIVVVVIEVLLTAALHGHHPDQVTHEDLQSHELNRLRQLDDHREVAASLDHDKPATSRPYHDTWQRVIVDADDERYAGSIMPTAYWYDEFMPLLLRASSVLSQDDISAWDDADDDVLNSWFAERHAAGEFDLYGHATEEAFQSRPLTIKKELKRAWELTRHYLNGVQKRREREEFGRESGFLCQYVAFLDLHVGRHDVEASEMRVSFPYYIGPATWRFMHTSAELIAAQPAEEQQASVDVFKAFFSALATMYPCPYCRFHLNRYVVRNREVSMYPIEYLLLGSAQASSNLEVSLQDKLDKVIDGNSLRLFLWKLHNTVSSSIARSEDWYHQDSGAYYTSRYWPSLDSELERAHTLGIDLIQRDRVQRIYGVVKSAAHLSVLRDELQVSLHADDMQQQEVIRTKAVGAIGAVEDAVLQSRFLHENYRYNPDLQLEPPHFSPAEEVLARSGQFTED
;
A
#
# COMPACT_ATOMS: atom_id res chain seq x y z
N MET A 1 3.85 -14.16 5.16
CA MET A 1 2.38 -14.12 4.94
C MET A 1 1.67 -13.21 5.92
N GLN A 2 1.64 -13.55 7.23
CA GLN A 2 0.98 -12.77 8.27
C GLN A 2 1.29 -11.26 8.24
N ILE A 3 2.58 -10.88 8.13
CA ILE A 3 3.01 -9.46 8.07
C ILE A 3 2.35 -8.71 6.91
N GLY A 4 2.38 -9.27 5.69
CA GLY A 4 1.84 -8.60 4.51
C GLY A 4 0.32 -8.46 4.56
N TRP A 5 -0.37 -9.50 5.03
CA TRP A 5 -1.82 -9.49 5.25
C TRP A 5 -2.23 -8.43 6.29
N PHE A 6 -1.57 -8.45 7.45
CA PHE A 6 -1.80 -7.49 8.53
C PHE A 6 -1.61 -6.04 8.06
N ARG A 7 -0.45 -5.73 7.47
CA ARG A 7 -0.10 -4.36 7.04
C ARG A 7 -1.08 -3.79 6.01
N LEU A 8 -1.51 -4.62 5.07
CA LEU A 8 -2.50 -4.23 4.07
C LEU A 8 -3.85 -3.85 4.71
N ILE A 9 -4.37 -4.70 5.58
CA ILE A 9 -5.69 -4.46 6.19
C ILE A 9 -5.66 -3.29 7.17
N GLN A 10 -4.64 -3.19 8.04
CA GLN A 10 -4.55 -2.03 8.95
C GLN A 10 -4.36 -0.71 8.19
N GLY A 11 -3.60 -0.74 7.08
CA GLY A 11 -3.32 0.46 6.31
C GLY A 11 -4.57 0.94 5.59
N ALA A 12 -5.37 0.00 5.07
CA ALA A 12 -6.66 0.29 4.47
C ALA A 12 -7.64 0.84 5.52
N ALA A 13 -7.67 0.26 6.72
CA ALA A 13 -8.47 0.77 7.84
C ALA A 13 -8.08 2.20 8.23
N TYR A 14 -6.78 2.49 8.35
CA TYR A 14 -6.28 3.84 8.61
C TYR A 14 -6.63 4.85 7.49
N ARG A 15 -6.88 4.39 6.26
CA ARG A 15 -7.36 5.24 5.17
C ARG A 15 -8.88 5.37 5.12
N SER A 16 -9.61 4.55 5.87
CA SER A 16 -11.08 4.51 5.82
C SER A 16 -11.77 4.93 7.11
N PHE A 17 -11.05 4.98 8.24
CA PHE A 17 -11.65 5.34 9.54
C PHE A 17 -12.13 6.79 9.61
N ARG A 18 -11.57 7.65 8.76
CA ARG A 18 -12.00 9.03 8.53
C ARG A 18 -11.82 9.38 7.05
N GLU A 19 -12.43 10.48 6.62
CA GLU A 19 -12.29 11.01 5.26
C GLU A 19 -10.82 11.03 4.80
N SER A 20 -10.54 10.35 3.68
CA SER A 20 -9.22 10.31 3.07
C SER A 20 -9.34 9.95 1.59
N TYR A 21 -8.36 10.40 0.80
CA TYR A 21 -8.27 10.19 -0.63
C TYR A 21 -6.87 9.71 -1.01
N SER A 22 -6.72 9.21 -2.23
CA SER A 22 -5.39 9.09 -2.84
C SER A 22 -4.75 10.48 -2.99
N ALA A 23 -3.45 10.50 -3.22
CA ALA A 23 -2.67 11.71 -3.47
C ALA A 23 -1.97 11.55 -4.81
N ASN A 24 -2.01 12.60 -5.62
CA ASN A 24 -1.32 12.64 -6.90
C ASN A 24 0.19 12.54 -6.65
N SER A 25 0.84 11.55 -7.26
CA SER A 25 2.27 11.27 -7.09
C SER A 25 3.19 12.36 -7.65
N GLU A 26 2.69 13.23 -8.53
CA GLU A 26 3.46 14.31 -9.14
C GLU A 26 3.20 15.67 -8.46
N THR A 27 1.96 15.93 -8.05
CA THR A 27 1.57 17.25 -7.52
C THR A 27 1.36 17.27 -6.00
N HIS A 28 1.36 16.11 -5.35
CA HIS A 28 1.00 15.91 -3.94
C HIS A 28 -0.44 16.26 -3.55
N LEU A 29 -1.23 16.82 -4.49
CA LEU A 29 -2.62 17.19 -4.26
C LEU A 29 -3.51 15.95 -4.09
N ARG A 30 -4.57 16.10 -3.28
CA ARG A 30 -5.60 15.07 -3.10
C ARG A 30 -6.28 14.76 -4.44
N ALA A 31 -6.42 13.47 -4.73
CA ALA A 31 -7.18 12.96 -5.86
C ALA A 31 -8.61 12.64 -5.39
N TYR A 32 -9.46 13.66 -5.36
CA TYR A 32 -10.85 13.55 -4.87
C TYR A 32 -11.69 12.49 -5.59
N ASP A 33 -11.35 12.16 -6.84
CA ASP A 33 -11.99 11.10 -7.62
C ASP A 33 -11.54 9.68 -7.23
N LEU A 34 -10.62 9.57 -6.28
CA LEU A 34 -10.14 8.32 -5.72
C LEU A 34 -10.30 8.34 -4.19
N PRO A 35 -11.54 8.37 -3.67
CA PRO A 35 -11.78 8.28 -2.23
C PRO A 35 -11.47 6.87 -1.69
N TYR A 36 -11.24 6.78 -0.38
CA TYR A 36 -11.23 5.52 0.34
C TYR A 36 -12.60 5.31 0.99
N THR A 37 -13.49 4.57 0.32
CA THR A 37 -14.85 4.35 0.79
C THR A 37 -14.92 3.23 1.82
N ILE A 38 -15.87 3.29 2.77
CA ILE A 38 -16.13 2.20 3.71
C ILE A 38 -16.57 0.92 2.98
N SER A 39 -17.35 1.04 1.92
CA SER A 39 -17.81 -0.12 1.16
C SER A 39 -16.68 -0.83 0.41
N ASP A 40 -15.73 -0.07 -0.15
CA ASP A 40 -14.54 -0.67 -0.76
C ASP A 40 -13.63 -1.29 0.32
N PHE A 41 -13.53 -0.67 1.49
CA PHE A 41 -12.80 -1.24 2.63
C PHE A 41 -13.38 -2.60 3.06
N VAL A 42 -14.70 -2.70 3.27
CA VAL A 42 -15.33 -3.98 3.64
C VAL A 42 -15.18 -5.03 2.55
N ARG A 43 -15.36 -4.65 1.27
CA ARG A 43 -15.11 -5.55 0.13
C ARG A 43 -13.66 -6.05 0.13
N PHE A 44 -12.70 -5.17 0.41
CA PHE A 44 -11.29 -5.52 0.48
C PHE A 44 -10.97 -6.46 1.63
N VAL A 45 -11.50 -6.22 2.84
CA VAL A 45 -11.31 -7.14 3.98
C VAL A 45 -11.90 -8.51 3.66
N ASN A 46 -13.12 -8.58 3.11
CA ASN A 46 -13.75 -9.84 2.73
C ASN A 46 -12.87 -10.62 1.72
N ALA A 47 -12.44 -9.96 0.63
CA ALA A 47 -11.61 -10.60 -0.40
C ALA A 47 -10.20 -10.97 0.11
N ALA A 48 -9.64 -10.20 1.05
CA ALA A 48 -8.36 -10.51 1.67
C ALA A 48 -8.45 -11.71 2.62
N VAL A 49 -9.56 -11.87 3.35
CA VAL A 49 -9.83 -13.07 4.15
C VAL A 49 -10.03 -14.27 3.23
N ASP A 50 -10.85 -14.15 2.18
CA ASP A 50 -11.10 -15.23 1.21
C ASP A 50 -9.77 -15.73 0.61
N LEU A 51 -8.91 -14.80 0.16
CA LEU A 51 -7.60 -15.16 -0.36
C LEU A 51 -6.76 -15.85 0.71
N TYR A 52 -6.62 -15.27 1.90
CA TYR A 52 -5.75 -15.82 2.93
C TYR A 52 -6.12 -17.26 3.33
N LEU A 53 -7.42 -17.55 3.44
CA LEU A 53 -7.93 -18.90 3.70
C LEU A 53 -7.72 -19.83 2.49
N ALA A 54 -8.01 -19.37 1.27
CA ALA A 54 -7.85 -20.16 0.05
C ALA A 54 -6.39 -20.56 -0.24
N LEU A 55 -5.41 -19.90 0.37
CA LEU A 55 -3.99 -20.27 0.25
C LEU A 55 -3.62 -21.55 1.00
N GLY A 56 -4.50 -22.09 1.85
CA GLY A 56 -4.27 -23.36 2.55
C GLY A 56 -3.16 -23.31 3.60
N ILE A 57 -2.86 -22.12 4.13
CA ILE A 57 -1.87 -21.93 5.21
C ILE A 57 -2.50 -21.89 6.60
N VAL A 58 -3.83 -21.78 6.68
CA VAL A 58 -4.62 -21.88 7.91
C VAL A 58 -5.18 -23.29 7.98
N GLU A 59 -4.98 -23.98 9.10
CA GLU A 59 -5.47 -25.33 9.33
C GLU A 59 -7.00 -25.37 9.47
N ASP A 60 -7.59 -26.49 9.04
CA ASP A 60 -9.02 -26.74 9.17
C ASP A 60 -9.48 -26.56 10.62
N GLY A 61 -10.49 -25.70 10.82
CA GLY A 61 -11.05 -25.34 12.11
C GLY A 61 -10.45 -24.07 12.75
N ALA A 62 -9.31 -23.58 12.27
CA ALA A 62 -8.66 -22.37 12.79
C ALA A 62 -9.17 -21.07 12.13
N GLU A 63 -10.32 -21.11 11.45
CA GLU A 63 -10.85 -19.98 10.68
C GLU A 63 -11.62 -18.95 11.53
N GLU A 64 -12.01 -19.32 12.76
CA GLU A 64 -12.85 -18.47 13.63
C GLU A 64 -12.34 -17.02 13.78
N PRO A 65 -11.05 -16.75 14.04
CA PRO A 65 -10.57 -15.37 14.16
C PRO A 65 -10.77 -14.53 12.89
N PHE A 66 -10.65 -15.16 11.71
CA PHE A 66 -10.84 -14.50 10.42
C PHE A 66 -12.33 -14.22 10.17
N GLU A 67 -13.20 -15.17 10.47
CA GLU A 67 -14.66 -14.99 10.36
C GLU A 67 -15.20 -13.97 11.35
N SER A 68 -14.62 -13.88 12.55
CA SER A 68 -14.94 -12.86 13.56
C SER A 68 -14.57 -11.45 13.06
N LEU A 69 -13.38 -11.28 12.48
CA LEU A 69 -12.98 -10.02 11.82
C LEU A 69 -13.93 -9.67 10.66
N ARG A 70 -14.22 -10.64 9.78
CA ARG A 70 -15.15 -10.47 8.65
C ARG A 70 -16.52 -10.03 9.15
N THR A 71 -17.07 -10.70 10.14
CA THR A 71 -18.39 -10.41 10.70
C THR A 71 -18.44 -9.00 11.30
N SER A 72 -17.39 -8.60 12.01
CA SER A 72 -17.25 -7.27 12.59
C SER A 72 -17.33 -6.16 11.54
N VAL A 73 -16.52 -6.23 10.47
CA VAL A 73 -16.50 -5.19 9.43
C VAL A 73 -17.82 -5.10 8.64
N ASN A 74 -18.43 -6.25 8.31
CA ASN A 74 -19.71 -6.26 7.60
C ASN A 74 -20.83 -5.69 8.49
N ARG A 75 -20.82 -6.01 9.79
CA ARG A 75 -21.76 -5.43 10.75
C ARG A 75 -21.58 -3.92 10.87
N ALA A 76 -20.34 -3.43 10.88
CA ALA A 76 -20.05 -2.00 10.96
C ALA A 76 -20.58 -1.24 9.72
N GLU A 77 -20.43 -1.79 8.51
CA GLU A 77 -21.02 -1.21 7.29
C GLU A 77 -22.54 -1.23 7.33
N VAL A 78 -23.16 -2.34 7.74
CA VAL A 78 -24.63 -2.41 7.88
C VAL A 78 -25.13 -1.39 8.90
N ALA A 79 -24.43 -1.23 10.04
CA ALA A 79 -24.77 -0.23 11.04
C ALA A 79 -24.64 1.20 10.49
N LEU A 80 -23.60 1.50 9.70
CA LEU A 80 -23.43 2.79 9.02
C LEU A 80 -24.58 3.07 8.05
N ARG A 81 -24.89 2.12 7.15
CA ARG A 81 -25.99 2.26 6.18
C ARG A 81 -27.34 2.45 6.86
N ASN A 82 -27.62 1.66 7.90
CA ASN A 82 -28.83 1.81 8.69
C ASN A 82 -28.90 3.17 9.38
N ARG A 83 -27.77 3.70 9.84
CA ARG A 83 -27.72 5.02 10.49
C ARG A 83 -28.04 6.13 9.51
N MET A 84 -27.41 6.13 8.34
CA MET A 84 -27.67 7.10 7.29
C MET A 84 -29.14 7.07 6.84
N ALA A 85 -29.70 5.87 6.66
CA ALA A 85 -31.09 5.72 6.21
C ALA A 85 -32.13 6.18 7.25
N ASN A 86 -31.78 6.18 8.53
CA ASN A 86 -32.70 6.43 9.64
C ASN A 86 -32.27 7.62 10.52
N TRP A 87 -31.39 8.48 10.01
CA TRP A 87 -30.71 9.51 10.80
C TRP A 87 -31.69 10.36 11.62
N ASP A 88 -32.77 10.85 11.02
CA ASP A 88 -33.76 11.71 11.68
C ASP A 88 -34.59 11.01 12.76
N SER A 89 -34.55 9.68 12.82
CA SER A 89 -35.40 8.86 13.70
C SER A 89 -34.65 8.18 14.84
N ILE A 90 -33.32 8.11 14.77
CA ILE A 90 -32.50 7.50 15.82
C ILE A 90 -32.13 8.52 16.91
N PRO A 91 -31.95 8.09 18.16
CA PRO A 91 -31.38 8.96 19.19
C PRO A 91 -29.94 9.36 18.83
N HIS A 92 -29.63 10.65 18.87
CA HIS A 92 -28.27 11.16 18.68
C HIS A 92 -27.58 11.34 20.02
N THR A 93 -26.33 10.88 20.11
CA THR A 93 -25.45 11.23 21.23
C THR A 93 -24.85 12.61 20.99
N GLU A 94 -24.39 13.27 22.05
CA GLU A 94 -23.69 14.56 21.94
C GLU A 94 -22.46 14.47 21.01
N ALA A 95 -21.72 13.36 21.06
CA ALA A 95 -20.56 13.13 20.20
C ALA A 95 -20.93 13.02 18.71
N MET A 96 -22.10 12.46 18.40
CA MET A 96 -22.61 12.36 17.04
C MET A 96 -23.01 13.73 16.51
N LEU A 97 -23.72 14.52 17.33
CA LEU A 97 -24.12 15.89 16.97
C LEU A 97 -22.89 16.79 16.77
N GLU A 98 -21.86 16.63 17.60
CA GLU A 98 -20.59 17.35 17.46
C GLU A 98 -19.89 17.00 16.14
N ALA A 99 -19.87 15.70 15.77
CA ALA A 99 -19.28 15.27 14.52
C ALA A 99 -20.03 15.80 13.29
N GLU A 100 -21.37 15.74 13.29
CA GLU A 100 -22.18 16.32 12.20
C GLU A 100 -22.04 17.83 12.14
N GLY A 101 -22.01 18.52 13.29
CA GLY A 101 -21.79 19.97 13.35
C GLY A 101 -20.48 20.38 12.68
N ARG A 102 -19.39 19.63 12.88
CA ARG A 102 -18.13 19.85 12.15
C ARG A 102 -18.28 19.70 10.64
N ILE A 103 -19.04 18.69 10.19
CA ILE A 103 -19.29 18.45 8.76
C ILE A 103 -20.10 19.59 8.15
N GLU A 104 -21.10 20.11 8.88
CA GLU A 104 -21.90 21.27 8.48
C GLU A 104 -21.06 22.55 8.41
N GLU A 105 -20.18 22.78 9.39
CA GLU A 105 -19.24 23.91 9.40
C GLU A 105 -18.30 23.87 8.18
N GLU A 106 -17.68 22.71 7.90
CA GLU A 106 -16.83 22.51 6.72
C GLU A 106 -17.58 22.76 5.40
N LEU A 107 -18.85 22.34 5.32
CA LEU A 107 -19.70 22.59 4.15
C LEU A 107 -19.97 24.08 3.96
N GLN A 108 -20.27 24.80 5.05
CA GLN A 108 -20.49 26.24 4.99
C GLN A 108 -19.21 26.98 4.55
N GLU A 109 -18.04 26.54 5.03
CA GLU A 109 -16.75 27.06 4.58
C GLU A 109 -16.49 26.77 3.10
N LEU A 110 -16.78 25.54 2.64
CA LEU A 110 -16.61 25.15 1.23
C LEU A 110 -17.54 25.95 0.31
N ASP A 111 -18.82 26.10 0.67
CA ASP A 111 -19.78 26.90 -0.07
C ASP A 111 -19.35 28.37 -0.12
N HIS A 112 -18.80 28.90 0.98
CA HIS A 112 -18.23 30.24 1.01
C HIS A 112 -17.04 30.36 0.02
N HIS A 113 -16.14 29.38 -0.01
CA HIS A 113 -15.04 29.35 -0.98
C HIS A 113 -15.53 29.24 -2.43
N HIS A 114 -16.52 28.40 -2.71
CA HIS A 114 -17.12 28.30 -4.06
C HIS A 114 -17.75 29.61 -4.49
N GLN A 115 -18.45 30.32 -3.59
CA GLN A 115 -19.00 31.64 -3.88
C GLN A 115 -17.89 32.64 -4.22
N ILE A 116 -16.78 32.64 -3.48
CA ILE A 116 -15.61 33.48 -3.79
C ILE A 116 -15.09 33.15 -5.20
N VAL A 117 -14.86 31.88 -5.52
CA VAL A 117 -14.33 31.46 -6.84
C VAL A 117 -15.28 31.84 -7.98
N VAL A 118 -16.60 31.68 -7.80
CA VAL A 118 -17.59 32.08 -8.81
C VAL A 118 -17.54 33.59 -9.05
N VAL A 119 -17.48 34.39 -7.98
CA VAL A 119 -17.34 35.85 -8.07
C VAL A 119 -16.05 36.23 -8.79
N VAL A 120 -14.95 35.54 -8.49
CA VAL A 120 -13.65 35.71 -9.17
C VAL A 120 -13.77 35.44 -10.67
N ILE A 121 -14.39 34.33 -11.06
CA ILE A 121 -14.61 33.98 -12.47
C ILE A 121 -15.51 35.01 -13.16
N GLU A 122 -16.58 35.46 -12.50
CA GLU A 122 -17.49 36.47 -13.02
C GLU A 122 -16.78 37.82 -13.25
N VAL A 123 -15.91 38.24 -12.33
CA VAL A 123 -15.07 39.44 -12.48
C VAL A 123 -14.11 39.30 -13.67
N LEU A 124 -13.45 38.15 -13.81
CA LEU A 124 -12.55 37.87 -14.94
C LEU A 124 -13.29 37.90 -16.29
N LEU A 125 -14.46 37.26 -16.36
CA LEU A 125 -15.29 37.24 -17.56
C LEU A 125 -15.83 38.65 -17.90
N THR A 126 -16.20 39.43 -16.88
CA THR A 126 -16.67 40.81 -17.04
C THR A 126 -15.55 41.73 -17.52
N ALA A 127 -14.34 41.60 -16.96
CA ALA A 127 -13.17 42.34 -17.42
C ALA A 127 -12.85 42.03 -18.90
N ALA A 128 -12.91 40.75 -19.28
CA ALA A 128 -12.74 40.31 -20.66
C ALA A 128 -13.78 40.94 -21.61
N LEU A 129 -15.05 41.00 -21.20
CA LEU A 129 -16.13 41.62 -21.98
C LEU A 129 -15.95 43.13 -22.17
N HIS A 130 -15.25 43.81 -21.25
CA HIS A 130 -14.96 45.25 -21.34
C HIS A 130 -13.64 45.57 -22.07
N GLY A 131 -13.03 44.57 -22.72
CA GLY A 131 -11.82 44.76 -23.52
C GLY A 131 -10.53 44.78 -22.71
N HIS A 132 -10.57 44.37 -21.44
CA HIS A 132 -9.37 44.08 -20.68
C HIS A 132 -8.89 42.66 -21.00
N HIS A 133 -7.59 42.48 -21.16
CA HIS A 133 -7.00 41.15 -21.30
C HIS A 133 -7.10 40.41 -19.95
N PRO A 134 -7.67 39.19 -19.87
CA PRO A 134 -7.73 38.40 -18.63
C PRO A 134 -6.36 38.22 -17.96
N ASP A 135 -5.33 38.20 -18.80
CA ASP A 135 -3.90 38.12 -18.54
C ASP A 135 -3.27 39.44 -18.04
N GLN A 136 -4.05 40.53 -17.94
CA GLN A 136 -3.68 41.81 -17.34
C GLN A 136 -4.35 42.07 -15.98
N VAL A 137 -5.17 41.13 -15.48
CA VAL A 137 -5.67 41.15 -14.09
C VAL A 137 -4.52 40.74 -13.16
N THR A 138 -4.23 41.55 -12.14
CA THR A 138 -3.01 41.42 -11.34
C THR A 138 -3.07 40.32 -10.27
N HIS A 139 -1.89 39.84 -9.91
CA HIS A 139 -1.61 38.64 -9.11
C HIS A 139 -1.93 38.76 -7.59
N GLU A 140 -2.14 39.98 -7.07
CA GLU A 140 -2.65 40.24 -5.71
C GLU A 140 -4.15 39.96 -5.58
N ASP A 141 -4.89 39.96 -6.70
CA ASP A 141 -6.34 39.92 -6.67
C ASP A 141 -6.93 38.50 -6.68
N LEU A 142 -6.23 37.46 -7.19
CA LEU A 142 -6.88 36.16 -7.45
C LEU A 142 -6.11 34.86 -7.13
N GLN A 143 -4.77 34.78 -7.15
CA GLN A 143 -4.11 33.46 -7.21
C GLN A 143 -2.81 33.25 -6.42
N SER A 144 -2.09 34.28 -5.95
CA SER A 144 -0.88 34.03 -5.14
C SER A 144 -1.17 33.49 -3.75
N HIS A 145 -2.41 33.56 -3.29
CA HIS A 145 -2.76 33.30 -1.90
C HIS A 145 -3.62 32.06 -1.69
N GLU A 146 -4.00 31.31 -2.73
CA GLU A 146 -4.83 30.11 -2.59
C GLU A 146 -4.17 28.86 -3.17
N LEU A 147 -3.53 28.91 -4.34
CA LEU A 147 -2.70 27.78 -4.82
C LEU A 147 -1.40 27.65 -4.02
N ASN A 148 -0.72 28.77 -3.74
CA ASN A 148 0.42 28.77 -2.83
C ASN A 148 -0.01 28.61 -1.37
N ARG A 149 -1.24 28.94 -0.96
CA ARG A 149 -1.72 28.67 0.42
C ARG A 149 -2.19 27.24 0.60
N LEU A 150 -2.85 26.62 -0.38
CA LEU A 150 -3.20 25.19 -0.34
C LEU A 150 -1.92 24.35 -0.40
N ARG A 151 -0.97 24.74 -1.26
CA ARG A 151 0.36 24.14 -1.31
C ARG A 151 1.17 24.45 -0.07
N GLN A 152 1.13 25.66 0.50
CA GLN A 152 1.74 25.95 1.80
C GLN A 152 0.98 25.34 2.98
N LEU A 153 -0.32 25.06 2.91
CA LEU A 153 -1.09 24.39 3.98
C LEU A 153 -0.82 22.90 3.96
N ASP A 154 -0.68 22.29 2.78
CA ASP A 154 -0.25 20.90 2.63
C ASP A 154 1.25 20.76 2.93
N ASP A 155 2.11 21.64 2.40
CA ASP A 155 3.56 21.66 2.70
C ASP A 155 3.83 22.07 4.16
N HIS A 156 3.06 22.98 4.79
CA HIS A 156 3.17 23.26 6.23
C HIS A 156 2.55 22.15 7.08
N ARG A 157 1.54 21.40 6.62
CA ARG A 157 1.07 20.20 7.34
C ARG A 157 2.09 19.07 7.31
N GLU A 158 2.89 18.94 6.25
CA GLU A 158 3.97 17.94 6.15
C GLU A 158 5.30 18.40 6.76
N VAL A 159 5.65 19.69 6.71
CA VAL A 159 6.93 20.23 7.22
C VAL A 159 6.84 20.81 8.63
N ALA A 160 5.65 21.22 9.11
CA ALA A 160 5.45 21.67 10.49
C ALA A 160 5.15 20.51 11.47
N ALA A 161 5.55 19.28 11.14
CA ALA A 161 5.69 18.18 12.09
C ALA A 161 6.89 18.37 13.04
N SER A 162 7.10 19.60 13.52
CA SER A 162 7.95 19.90 14.66
C SER A 162 7.11 20.58 15.74
N LEU A 163 6.71 19.77 16.72
CA LEU A 163 6.40 20.13 18.11
C LEU A 163 5.20 21.07 18.33
N ASP A 164 4.17 20.49 18.96
CA ASP A 164 3.08 21.15 19.69
C ASP A 164 2.33 22.25 18.93
N HIS A 165 1.34 21.83 18.13
CA HIS A 165 0.12 22.61 18.10
C HIS A 165 -0.65 22.32 19.38
N ASP A 166 -0.78 23.32 20.24
CA ASP A 166 -1.79 23.31 21.30
C ASP A 166 -3.14 23.02 20.64
N LYS A 167 -3.61 21.79 20.86
CA LYS A 167 -4.91 21.30 20.43
C LYS A 167 -5.96 22.33 20.85
N PRO A 168 -6.91 22.76 19.98
CA PRO A 168 -8.14 23.33 20.52
C PRO A 168 -8.68 22.26 21.46
N ALA A 169 -8.70 22.53 22.76
CA ALA A 169 -8.97 21.52 23.77
C ALA A 169 -10.35 20.90 23.48
N THR A 170 -10.35 19.79 22.76
CA THR A 170 -11.56 19.00 22.57
C THR A 170 -11.92 18.55 23.97
N SER A 171 -13.10 18.96 24.45
CA SER A 171 -13.57 18.57 25.79
C SER A 171 -13.68 17.04 25.92
N ARG A 172 -13.75 16.34 24.79
CA ARG A 172 -13.92 14.89 24.67
C ARG A 172 -12.60 14.15 24.40
N PRO A 173 -12.34 13.01 25.06
CA PRO A 173 -11.26 12.09 24.68
C PRO A 173 -11.41 11.63 23.23
N TYR A 174 -10.30 11.51 22.49
CA TYR A 174 -10.32 11.13 21.06
C TYR A 174 -11.07 9.82 20.80
N HIS A 175 -10.88 8.83 21.67
CA HIS A 175 -11.56 7.55 21.63
C HIS A 175 -13.10 7.67 21.51
N ASP A 176 -13.68 8.65 22.19
CA ASP A 176 -15.13 8.82 22.30
C ASP A 176 -15.70 9.69 21.17
N THR A 177 -14.88 10.09 20.21
CA THR A 177 -15.28 10.91 19.06
C THR A 177 -15.88 10.07 17.94
N TRP A 178 -16.56 10.76 17.01
CA TRP A 178 -17.02 10.20 15.75
C TRP A 178 -16.34 10.91 14.58
N GLN A 179 -16.00 10.15 13.54
CA GLN A 179 -15.28 10.62 12.36
C GLN A 179 -16.17 10.51 11.13
N ARG A 180 -16.16 11.52 10.25
CA ARG A 180 -16.80 11.44 8.93
C ARG A 180 -16.10 10.37 8.09
N VAL A 181 -16.88 9.57 7.37
CA VAL A 181 -16.37 8.55 6.46
C VAL A 181 -16.99 8.71 5.07
N ILE A 182 -16.26 8.32 4.03
CA ILE A 182 -16.74 8.37 2.64
C ILE A 182 -17.49 7.07 2.33
N VAL A 183 -18.66 7.17 1.71
CA VAL A 183 -19.57 6.03 1.49
C VAL A 183 -19.84 5.71 0.02
N ASP A 184 -19.50 6.63 -0.88
CA ASP A 184 -19.62 6.49 -2.33
C ASP A 184 -18.45 7.18 -3.04
N ALA A 185 -18.37 7.00 -4.36
CA ALA A 185 -17.25 7.49 -5.17
C ALA A 185 -17.31 8.99 -5.46
N ASP A 186 -18.50 9.60 -5.35
CA ASP A 186 -18.73 11.03 -5.58
C ASP A 186 -18.57 11.85 -4.28
N ASP A 187 -18.29 11.17 -3.17
CA ASP A 187 -18.17 11.73 -1.81
C ASP A 187 -19.42 12.52 -1.40
N GLU A 188 -20.61 12.00 -1.72
CA GLU A 188 -21.86 12.63 -1.32
C GLU A 188 -21.94 12.72 0.21
N ARG A 189 -22.24 13.92 0.71
CA ARG A 189 -22.37 14.16 2.16
C ARG A 189 -23.77 13.74 2.61
N TYR A 190 -23.88 12.56 3.23
CA TYR A 190 -25.10 12.10 3.88
C TYR A 190 -25.07 12.36 5.39
N ALA A 191 -26.19 12.81 5.95
CA ALA A 191 -26.33 12.88 7.40
C ALA A 191 -26.13 11.49 8.03
N GLY A 192 -25.33 11.42 9.09
CA GLY A 192 -25.00 10.17 9.77
C GLY A 192 -23.92 9.34 9.09
N SER A 193 -23.24 9.85 8.07
CA SER A 193 -22.05 9.25 7.42
C SER A 193 -20.79 9.36 8.31
N ILE A 194 -20.94 9.00 9.57
CA ILE A 194 -19.90 9.03 10.60
C ILE A 194 -19.63 7.63 11.14
N MET A 195 -18.49 7.36 11.75
CA MET A 195 -18.20 6.12 12.47
C MET A 195 -17.55 6.40 13.82
N PRO A 196 -17.78 5.57 14.85
CA PRO A 196 -17.21 5.82 16.16
C PRO A 196 -15.73 5.48 16.14
N THR A 197 -14.88 6.35 16.67
CA THR A 197 -13.44 6.09 16.78
C THR A 197 -13.19 4.82 17.59
N ALA A 198 -13.93 4.63 18.68
CA ALA A 198 -13.90 3.45 19.53
C ALA A 198 -13.98 2.10 18.79
N TYR A 199 -14.77 2.00 17.72
CA TYR A 199 -14.87 0.74 16.95
C TYR A 199 -13.51 0.27 16.41
N TRP A 200 -12.67 1.21 15.99
CA TRP A 200 -11.37 0.89 15.42
C TRP A 200 -10.36 0.39 16.45
N TYR A 201 -10.42 0.95 17.67
CA TYR A 201 -9.55 0.59 18.80
C TYR A 201 -10.04 -0.65 19.54
N ASP A 202 -11.33 -0.70 19.90
CA ASP A 202 -11.86 -1.69 20.84
C ASP A 202 -12.29 -3.00 20.16
N GLU A 203 -12.57 -2.97 18.84
CA GLU A 203 -13.11 -4.13 18.13
C GLU A 203 -12.25 -4.51 16.92
N PHE A 204 -12.06 -3.59 15.97
CA PHE A 204 -11.41 -3.92 14.70
C PHE A 204 -9.94 -4.33 14.87
N MET A 205 -9.10 -3.49 15.52
CA MET A 205 -7.67 -3.77 15.65
C MET A 205 -7.38 -5.03 16.50
N PRO A 206 -8.06 -5.26 17.64
CA PRO A 206 -7.92 -6.51 18.40
C PRO A 206 -8.26 -7.75 17.57
N LEU A 207 -9.35 -7.72 16.80
CA LEU A 207 -9.73 -8.83 15.92
C LEU A 207 -8.70 -9.03 14.79
N LEU A 208 -8.19 -7.96 14.21
CA LEU A 208 -7.17 -8.02 13.16
C LEU A 208 -5.86 -8.61 13.69
N LEU A 209 -5.42 -8.21 14.89
CA LEU A 209 -4.21 -8.75 15.53
C LEU A 209 -4.38 -10.23 15.86
N ARG A 210 -5.54 -10.64 16.39
CA ARG A 210 -5.84 -12.05 16.66
C ARG A 210 -5.84 -12.88 15.38
N ALA A 211 -6.54 -12.46 14.33
CA ALA A 211 -6.55 -13.14 13.04
C ALA A 211 -5.14 -13.20 12.41
N SER A 212 -4.34 -12.13 12.57
CA SER A 212 -2.95 -12.11 12.10
C SER A 212 -2.03 -13.04 12.89
N SER A 213 -2.46 -13.60 14.03
CA SER A 213 -1.66 -14.45 14.93
C SER A 213 -1.87 -15.93 14.72
N VAL A 214 -2.94 -16.32 14.02
CA VAL A 214 -3.42 -17.69 14.01
C VAL A 214 -3.17 -18.34 12.65
N LEU A 215 -2.60 -19.54 12.67
CA LEU A 215 -2.57 -20.48 11.55
C LEU A 215 -3.12 -21.85 11.96
N SER A 216 -3.12 -22.18 13.25
CA SER A 216 -3.54 -23.46 13.82
C SER A 216 -4.48 -23.29 15.01
N GLN A 217 -5.11 -24.38 15.46
CA GLN A 217 -5.86 -24.40 16.72
C GLN A 217 -4.98 -24.18 17.95
N ASP A 218 -3.73 -24.62 17.87
CA ASP A 218 -2.74 -24.40 18.92
C ASP A 218 -2.41 -22.91 19.05
N ASP A 219 -2.37 -22.16 17.94
CA ASP A 219 -2.20 -20.71 17.98
C ASP A 219 -3.38 -20.00 18.64
N ILE A 220 -4.61 -20.47 18.39
CA ILE A 220 -5.83 -19.94 19.05
C ILE A 220 -5.72 -20.16 20.55
N SER A 221 -5.40 -21.39 20.96
CA SER A 221 -5.24 -21.76 22.37
C SER A 221 -4.11 -20.95 23.02
N ALA A 222 -2.97 -20.81 22.34
CA ALA A 222 -1.83 -20.01 22.82
C ALA A 222 -2.18 -18.53 22.97
N TRP A 223 -3.00 -17.98 22.08
CA TRP A 223 -3.51 -16.61 22.22
C TRP A 223 -4.46 -16.48 23.41
N ASP A 224 -5.46 -17.36 23.51
CA ASP A 224 -6.51 -17.27 24.51
C ASP A 224 -5.97 -17.53 25.93
N ASP A 225 -5.09 -18.52 26.09
CA ASP A 225 -4.52 -18.95 27.37
C ASP A 225 -3.31 -18.13 27.84
N ALA A 226 -2.74 -17.25 26.99
CA ALA A 226 -1.62 -16.40 27.40
C ALA A 226 -1.98 -15.53 28.61
N ASP A 227 -1.17 -15.60 29.66
CA ASP A 227 -1.33 -14.86 30.92
C ASP A 227 -0.26 -13.78 31.10
N ASP A 228 -0.37 -13.01 32.19
CA ASP A 228 0.56 -11.93 32.50
C ASP A 228 2.00 -12.43 32.68
N ASP A 229 2.21 -13.62 33.26
CA ASP A 229 3.55 -14.14 33.55
C ASP A 229 4.28 -14.50 32.24
N VAL A 230 3.60 -15.15 31.30
CA VAL A 230 4.13 -15.47 29.98
C VAL A 230 4.48 -14.19 29.20
N LEU A 231 3.57 -13.20 29.19
CA LEU A 231 3.78 -11.96 28.45
C LEU A 231 4.87 -11.08 29.06
N ASN A 232 4.93 -10.98 30.40
CA ASN A 232 5.99 -10.22 31.08
C ASN A 232 7.36 -10.89 30.89
N SER A 233 7.42 -12.24 30.88
CA SER A 233 8.65 -12.99 30.61
C SER A 233 9.15 -12.74 29.18
N TRP A 234 8.26 -12.86 28.19
CA TRP A 234 8.55 -12.52 26.80
C TRP A 234 9.09 -11.08 26.68
N PHE A 235 8.42 -10.11 27.32
CA PHE A 235 8.82 -8.71 27.26
C PHE A 235 10.22 -8.50 27.87
N ALA A 236 10.49 -9.11 29.04
CA ALA A 236 11.79 -9.03 29.69
C ALA A 236 12.91 -9.65 28.85
N GLU A 237 12.67 -10.78 28.18
CA GLU A 237 13.64 -11.41 27.27
C GLU A 237 13.98 -10.50 26.07
N ARG A 238 12.97 -9.88 25.45
CA ARG A 238 13.15 -8.98 24.30
C ARG A 238 13.82 -7.67 24.69
N HIS A 239 13.48 -7.15 25.87
CA HIS A 239 14.10 -5.98 26.47
C HIS A 239 15.59 -6.22 26.75
N ALA A 240 15.94 -7.35 27.37
CA ALA A 240 17.33 -7.73 27.63
C ALA A 240 18.15 -7.91 26.34
N ALA A 241 17.50 -8.21 25.21
CA ALA A 241 18.13 -8.30 23.90
C ALA A 241 18.28 -6.94 23.18
N GLY A 242 17.86 -5.82 23.80
CA GLY A 242 17.94 -4.47 23.24
C GLY A 242 16.96 -4.22 22.09
N GLU A 243 15.92 -5.04 21.93
CA GLU A 243 15.02 -4.93 20.78
C GLU A 243 14.21 -3.63 20.74
N PHE A 244 13.98 -3.01 21.90
CA PHE A 244 13.19 -1.79 22.04
C PHE A 244 14.02 -0.50 22.00
N ASP A 245 15.35 -0.60 21.99
CA ASP A 245 16.31 0.50 22.21
C ASP A 245 16.25 1.62 21.17
N LEU A 246 15.68 1.38 19.99
CA LEU A 246 15.59 2.38 18.92
C LEU A 246 14.14 2.79 18.60
N TYR A 247 13.21 1.83 18.59
CA TYR A 247 11.87 2.04 18.05
C TYR A 247 10.71 1.51 18.93
N GLY A 248 11.03 1.10 20.17
CA GLY A 248 10.10 0.43 21.08
C GLY A 248 9.85 1.14 22.42
N HIS A 249 10.44 2.31 22.67
CA HIS A 249 10.41 2.97 23.99
C HIS A 249 9.01 3.21 24.56
N ALA A 250 8.05 3.69 23.75
CA ALA A 250 6.68 3.92 24.23
C ALA A 250 5.99 2.60 24.65
N THR A 251 6.29 1.51 23.95
CA THR A 251 5.86 0.16 24.34
C THR A 251 6.53 -0.23 25.66
N GLU A 252 7.83 0.04 25.79
CA GLU A 252 8.61 -0.31 26.98
C GLU A 252 8.08 0.36 28.26
N GLU A 253 7.83 1.67 28.20
CA GLU A 253 7.32 2.45 29.32
C GLU A 253 5.91 2.02 29.77
N ALA A 254 5.06 1.62 28.81
CA ALA A 254 3.67 1.31 29.08
C ALA A 254 3.43 -0.17 29.45
N PHE A 255 4.16 -1.11 28.85
CA PHE A 255 3.78 -2.53 28.75
C PHE A 255 3.35 -3.15 30.09
N GLN A 256 4.19 -3.04 31.12
CA GLN A 256 3.94 -3.69 32.42
C GLN A 256 2.66 -3.18 33.10
N SER A 257 2.30 -1.91 32.88
CA SER A 257 1.14 -1.26 33.49
C SER A 257 -0.19 -1.57 32.79
N ARG A 258 -0.14 -2.19 31.60
CA ARG A 258 -1.34 -2.39 30.77
C ARG A 258 -2.15 -3.62 31.20
N PRO A 259 -3.47 -3.63 30.93
CA PRO A 259 -4.29 -4.85 31.07
C PRO A 259 -3.79 -5.99 30.18
N LEU A 260 -4.12 -7.22 30.57
CA LEU A 260 -3.71 -8.44 29.86
C LEU A 260 -4.04 -8.42 28.36
N THR A 261 -5.24 -7.98 27.99
CA THR A 261 -5.68 -7.90 26.58
C THR A 261 -4.77 -7.00 25.75
N ILE A 262 -4.46 -5.81 26.27
CA ILE A 262 -3.57 -4.85 25.62
C ILE A 262 -2.14 -5.38 25.54
N LYS A 263 -1.66 -6.14 26.54
CA LYS A 263 -0.33 -6.78 26.44
C LYS A 263 -0.26 -7.80 25.31
N LYS A 264 -1.32 -8.58 25.08
CA LYS A 264 -1.41 -9.52 23.94
C LYS A 264 -1.31 -8.77 22.61
N GLU A 265 -2.05 -7.67 22.49
CA GLU A 265 -2.04 -6.81 21.31
C GLU A 265 -0.66 -6.19 21.06
N LEU A 266 -0.03 -5.59 22.08
CA LEU A 266 1.31 -4.99 21.99
C LEU A 266 2.37 -6.03 21.62
N LYS A 267 2.31 -7.23 22.20
CA LYS A 267 3.21 -8.33 21.84
C LYS A 267 3.09 -8.65 20.36
N ARG A 268 1.85 -8.82 19.87
CA ARG A 268 1.65 -9.20 18.48
C ARG A 268 2.01 -8.09 17.49
N ALA A 269 1.63 -6.87 17.81
CA ALA A 269 2.01 -5.69 17.05
C ALA A 269 3.53 -5.60 16.91
N TRP A 270 4.28 -5.85 17.99
CA TRP A 270 5.74 -5.92 17.95
C TRP A 270 6.24 -7.03 17.03
N GLU A 271 5.76 -8.26 17.19
CA GLU A 271 6.18 -9.41 16.36
C GLU A 271 5.98 -9.18 14.85
N LEU A 272 4.87 -8.54 14.47
CA LEU A 272 4.55 -8.23 13.07
C LEU A 272 5.37 -7.07 12.48
N THR A 273 6.03 -6.29 13.33
CA THR A 273 6.70 -5.04 12.94
C THR A 273 8.22 -5.08 13.17
N ARG A 274 8.71 -5.88 14.13
CA ARG A 274 10.12 -5.89 14.56
C ARG A 274 11.13 -6.14 13.44
N HIS A 275 10.80 -6.95 12.44
CA HIS A 275 11.68 -7.18 11.29
C HIS A 275 11.87 -5.97 10.38
N TYR A 276 10.87 -5.10 10.37
CA TYR A 276 11.01 -3.83 9.67
C TYR A 276 11.84 -2.87 10.50
N LEU A 277 11.40 -2.59 11.73
CA LEU A 277 12.03 -1.59 12.61
C LEU A 277 13.50 -1.89 12.88
N ASN A 278 13.82 -3.15 13.14
CA ASN A 278 15.19 -3.58 13.46
C ASN A 278 15.93 -4.16 12.25
N GLY A 279 15.44 -3.91 11.03
CA GLY A 279 16.01 -4.45 9.80
C GLY A 279 16.40 -3.39 8.79
N VAL A 280 17.04 -3.83 7.70
CA VAL A 280 17.54 -2.96 6.63
C VAL A 280 16.44 -2.10 5.98
N GLN A 281 15.18 -2.56 6.02
CA GLN A 281 14.06 -1.85 5.42
C GLN A 281 13.77 -0.51 6.11
N LYS A 282 13.85 -0.44 7.44
CA LYS A 282 13.74 0.82 8.18
C LYS A 282 14.88 1.78 7.82
N ARG A 283 16.08 1.25 7.54
CA ARG A 283 17.26 2.03 7.13
C ARG A 283 17.14 2.64 5.73
N ARG A 284 16.18 2.17 4.93
CA ARG A 284 15.86 2.76 3.61
C ARG A 284 14.94 3.96 3.71
N GLU A 285 14.25 4.16 4.83
CA GLU A 285 13.44 5.37 5.01
C GLU A 285 14.30 6.62 4.86
N ARG A 286 13.66 7.70 4.41
CA ARG A 286 14.34 9.00 4.36
C ARG A 286 14.60 9.50 5.77
N GLU A 287 15.68 10.25 5.92
CA GLU A 287 16.07 10.81 7.21
C GLU A 287 14.98 11.73 7.78
N GLU A 288 14.38 12.56 6.92
CA GLU A 288 13.23 13.43 7.21
C GLU A 288 11.98 12.68 7.68
N PHE A 289 11.83 11.41 7.28
CA PHE A 289 10.72 10.54 7.69
C PHE A 289 11.04 9.72 8.94
N GLY A 290 12.11 10.09 9.65
CA GLY A 290 12.52 9.47 10.89
C GLY A 290 13.21 8.14 10.69
N ARG A 291 14.16 8.02 9.74
CA ARG A 291 14.99 6.79 9.59
C ARG A 291 15.62 6.34 10.92
N GLU A 292 16.08 7.29 11.73
CA GLU A 292 16.75 7.07 13.01
C GLU A 292 15.79 7.11 14.22
N SER A 293 14.48 7.28 13.99
CA SER A 293 13.50 7.46 15.06
C SER A 293 12.14 6.82 14.75
N GLY A 294 11.28 6.75 15.75
CA GLY A 294 9.88 6.38 15.56
C GLY A 294 9.43 5.35 16.56
N PHE A 295 8.11 5.19 16.65
CA PHE A 295 7.48 4.34 17.65
C PHE A 295 6.68 3.23 16.98
N LEU A 296 6.56 2.07 17.63
CA LEU A 296 5.71 0.97 17.17
C LEU A 296 4.34 1.44 16.69
N CYS A 297 3.67 2.31 17.46
CA CYS A 297 2.34 2.84 17.16
C CYS A 297 2.28 3.81 15.97
N GLN A 298 3.42 4.28 15.44
CA GLN A 298 3.44 4.94 14.12
C GLN A 298 3.32 3.91 12.97
N TYR A 299 3.63 2.64 13.23
CA TYR A 299 3.60 1.54 12.25
C TYR A 299 2.47 0.54 12.49
N VAL A 300 1.74 0.67 13.61
CA VAL A 300 0.54 -0.09 13.91
C VAL A 300 -0.56 0.85 14.38
N ALA A 301 -1.57 1.02 13.54
CA ALA A 301 -2.71 1.91 13.82
C ALA A 301 -3.53 1.46 15.04
N PHE A 302 -4.23 2.42 15.66
CA PHE A 302 -5.20 2.18 16.73
C PHE A 302 -4.62 1.49 17.98
N LEU A 303 -3.35 1.73 18.29
CA LEU A 303 -2.68 1.29 19.52
C LEU A 303 -2.04 2.43 20.32
N ASP A 304 -1.89 3.61 19.69
CA ASP A 304 -1.28 4.81 20.23
C ASP A 304 -1.91 5.24 21.55
N LEU A 305 -3.25 5.24 21.64
CA LEU A 305 -3.95 5.59 22.89
C LEU A 305 -3.57 4.67 24.07
N HIS A 306 -3.32 3.39 23.81
CA HIS A 306 -2.94 2.44 24.86
C HIS A 306 -1.54 2.71 25.43
N VAL A 307 -0.66 3.35 24.66
CA VAL A 307 0.70 3.71 25.08
C VAL A 307 0.85 5.21 25.39
N GLY A 308 -0.27 5.92 25.59
CA GLY A 308 -0.25 7.35 25.95
C GLY A 308 0.15 8.28 24.82
N ARG A 309 -0.02 7.84 23.57
CA ARG A 309 0.26 8.60 22.35
C ARG A 309 -1.04 8.94 21.62
N HIS A 310 -0.92 9.71 20.54
CA HIS A 310 -2.05 10.23 19.77
C HIS A 310 -1.72 10.31 18.27
N ASP A 311 -0.87 9.41 17.77
CA ASP A 311 -0.37 9.37 16.39
C ASP A 311 -1.51 9.27 15.36
N VAL A 312 -2.59 8.55 15.66
CA VAL A 312 -3.74 8.42 14.75
C VAL A 312 -4.49 9.75 14.65
N GLU A 313 -4.72 10.40 15.79
CA GLU A 313 -5.39 11.70 15.85
C GLU A 313 -4.57 12.77 15.14
N ALA A 314 -3.28 12.85 15.45
CA ALA A 314 -2.34 13.81 14.88
C ALA A 314 -1.96 13.52 13.41
N SER A 315 -2.37 12.38 12.86
CA SER A 315 -2.01 11.95 11.50
C SER A 315 -0.52 11.63 11.31
N GLU A 316 0.19 11.26 12.37
CA GLU A 316 1.63 10.95 12.37
C GLU A 316 1.92 9.47 12.01
N MET A 317 0.91 8.74 11.54
CA MET A 317 1.02 7.34 11.17
C MET A 317 1.87 7.15 9.90
N ARG A 318 2.78 6.18 9.96
CA ARG A 318 3.70 5.75 8.90
C ARG A 318 3.27 4.43 8.23
N VAL A 319 2.07 3.93 8.57
CA VAL A 319 1.50 2.67 8.04
C VAL A 319 1.35 2.63 6.51
N SER A 320 1.32 3.80 5.87
CA SER A 320 1.21 3.94 4.41
C SER A 320 2.53 4.20 3.69
N PHE A 321 3.66 4.27 4.41
CA PHE A 321 4.95 4.56 3.78
C PHE A 321 5.33 3.46 2.80
N PRO A 322 5.74 3.80 1.55
CA PRO A 322 6.11 2.82 0.54
C PRO A 322 7.14 1.80 1.04
N TYR A 323 8.09 2.24 1.88
CA TYR A 323 9.11 1.40 2.52
C TYR A 323 8.52 0.34 3.45
N TYR A 324 7.47 0.70 4.20
CA TYR A 324 6.84 -0.18 5.18
C TYR A 324 5.84 -1.15 4.54
N ILE A 325 4.99 -0.64 3.65
CA ILE A 325 3.90 -1.42 3.04
C ILE A 325 4.36 -2.18 1.79
N GLY A 326 5.16 -1.55 0.92
CA GLY A 326 5.50 -2.05 -0.42
C GLY A 326 6.16 -3.43 -0.44
N PRO A 327 7.32 -3.62 0.23
CA PRO A 327 8.02 -4.91 0.23
C PRO A 327 7.14 -6.04 0.78
N ALA A 328 6.39 -5.76 1.84
CA ALA A 328 5.51 -6.74 2.47
C ALA A 328 4.33 -7.12 1.56
N THR A 329 3.76 -6.16 0.83
CA THR A 329 2.70 -6.40 -0.16
C THR A 329 3.20 -7.22 -1.35
N TRP A 330 4.35 -6.85 -1.93
CA TRP A 330 4.92 -7.62 -3.04
C TRP A 330 5.23 -9.05 -2.63
N ARG A 331 5.89 -9.24 -1.48
CA ARG A 331 6.19 -10.57 -0.97
C ARG A 331 4.92 -11.37 -0.68
N PHE A 332 3.88 -10.75 -0.13
CA PHE A 332 2.58 -11.40 0.07
C PHE A 332 1.99 -11.89 -1.25
N MET A 333 1.86 -11.01 -2.26
CA MET A 333 1.27 -11.39 -3.55
C MET A 333 2.08 -12.48 -4.27
N HIS A 334 3.40 -12.34 -4.34
CA HIS A 334 4.25 -13.35 -4.98
C HIS A 334 4.23 -14.69 -4.23
N THR A 335 4.22 -14.68 -2.90
CA THR A 335 4.08 -15.92 -2.11
C THR A 335 2.71 -16.56 -2.31
N SER A 336 1.64 -15.76 -2.40
CA SER A 336 0.30 -16.26 -2.76
C SER A 336 0.30 -16.97 -4.11
N ALA A 337 0.99 -16.41 -5.12
CA ALA A 337 1.13 -17.05 -6.42
C ALA A 337 1.89 -18.38 -6.35
N GLU A 338 2.96 -18.46 -5.54
CA GLU A 338 3.70 -19.70 -5.31
C GLU A 338 2.84 -20.78 -4.63
N LEU A 339 2.05 -20.39 -3.63
CA LEU A 339 1.12 -21.29 -2.93
C LEU A 339 0.04 -21.81 -3.87
N ILE A 340 -0.63 -20.92 -4.62
CA ILE A 340 -1.65 -21.30 -5.61
C ILE A 340 -1.07 -22.22 -6.68
N ALA A 341 0.13 -21.92 -7.19
CA ALA A 341 0.77 -22.76 -8.19
C ALA A 341 1.20 -24.14 -7.66
N ALA A 342 1.29 -24.32 -6.34
CA ALA A 342 1.58 -25.61 -5.71
C ALA A 342 0.31 -26.43 -5.42
N GLN A 343 -0.88 -25.84 -5.52
CA GLN A 343 -2.16 -26.55 -5.31
C GLN A 343 -2.46 -27.53 -6.44
N PRO A 344 -3.29 -28.57 -6.19
CA PRO A 344 -3.85 -29.44 -7.22
C PRO A 344 -4.55 -28.62 -8.33
N ALA A 345 -4.42 -29.05 -9.58
CA ALA A 345 -4.96 -28.31 -10.73
C ALA A 345 -6.47 -28.03 -10.65
N GLU A 346 -7.22 -28.92 -9.98
CA GLU A 346 -8.66 -28.79 -9.74
C GLU A 346 -9.02 -27.69 -8.73
N GLU A 347 -8.10 -27.31 -7.84
CA GLU A 347 -8.28 -26.24 -6.85
C GLU A 347 -7.72 -24.89 -7.32
N GLN A 348 -6.71 -24.91 -8.21
CA GLN A 348 -6.04 -23.68 -8.67
C GLN A 348 -6.99 -22.64 -9.26
N GLN A 349 -7.99 -23.08 -10.04
CA GLN A 349 -8.92 -22.15 -10.69
C GLN A 349 -9.72 -21.35 -9.65
N ALA A 350 -10.20 -22.01 -8.60
CA ALA A 350 -10.95 -21.35 -7.53
C ALA A 350 -10.06 -20.32 -6.80
N SER A 351 -8.82 -20.70 -6.45
CA SER A 351 -7.88 -19.80 -5.79
C SER A 351 -7.43 -18.63 -6.67
N VAL A 352 -7.31 -18.85 -7.99
CA VAL A 352 -7.06 -17.78 -8.97
C VAL A 352 -8.21 -16.79 -9.01
N ASP A 353 -9.46 -17.27 -9.01
CA ASP A 353 -10.63 -16.38 -9.04
C ASP A 353 -10.74 -15.57 -7.74
N VAL A 354 -10.43 -16.19 -6.59
CA VAL A 354 -10.32 -15.50 -5.30
C VAL A 354 -9.19 -14.45 -5.34
N PHE A 355 -8.03 -14.77 -5.91
CA PHE A 355 -6.95 -13.79 -6.08
C PHE A 355 -7.38 -12.60 -6.97
N LYS A 356 -8.11 -12.83 -8.07
CA LYS A 356 -8.61 -11.75 -8.93
C LYS A 356 -9.57 -10.82 -8.20
N ALA A 357 -10.45 -11.38 -7.37
CA ALA A 357 -11.35 -10.61 -6.52
C ALA A 357 -10.56 -9.76 -5.50
N PHE A 358 -9.57 -10.36 -4.84
CA PHE A 358 -8.66 -9.66 -3.95
C PHE A 358 -7.90 -8.53 -4.67
N PHE A 359 -7.30 -8.79 -5.83
CA PHE A 359 -6.49 -7.80 -6.53
C PHE A 359 -7.33 -6.61 -7.02
N SER A 360 -8.56 -6.88 -7.47
CA SER A 360 -9.52 -5.83 -7.84
C SER A 360 -9.87 -4.94 -6.64
N ALA A 361 -10.09 -5.53 -5.46
CA ALA A 361 -10.34 -4.76 -4.23
C ALA A 361 -9.08 -4.07 -3.69
N LEU A 362 -7.91 -4.67 -3.85
CA LEU A 362 -6.62 -4.07 -3.50
C LEU A 362 -6.39 -2.78 -4.29
N ALA A 363 -6.73 -2.75 -5.58
CA ALA A 363 -6.59 -1.56 -6.41
C ALA A 363 -7.41 -0.37 -5.87
N THR A 364 -8.55 -0.62 -5.21
CA THR A 364 -9.36 0.43 -4.58
C THR A 364 -8.93 0.76 -3.16
N MET A 365 -8.17 -0.11 -2.48
CA MET A 365 -7.84 0.04 -1.05
C MET A 365 -6.36 0.06 -0.71
N TYR A 366 -5.46 0.10 -1.69
CA TYR A 366 -4.03 0.10 -1.41
C TYR A 366 -3.64 1.28 -0.49
N PRO A 367 -2.99 1.04 0.67
CA PRO A 367 -2.87 2.06 1.72
C PRO A 367 -1.99 3.26 1.39
N CYS A 368 -1.00 3.09 0.50
CA CYS A 368 -0.14 4.18 0.06
C CYS A 368 -0.90 5.03 -0.96
N PRO A 369 -1.23 6.30 -0.65
CA PRO A 369 -2.09 7.12 -1.50
C PRO A 369 -1.45 7.44 -2.86
N TYR A 370 -0.14 7.69 -2.88
CA TYR A 370 0.63 7.91 -4.11
C TYR A 370 0.70 6.67 -4.99
N CYS A 371 0.98 5.52 -4.36
CA CYS A 371 1.09 4.25 -5.07
C CYS A 371 -0.27 3.81 -5.64
N ARG A 372 -1.37 4.05 -4.89
CA ARG A 372 -2.74 3.79 -5.36
C ARG A 372 -3.10 4.68 -6.54
N PHE A 373 -2.77 5.98 -6.46
CA PHE A 373 -2.95 6.90 -7.58
C PHE A 373 -2.18 6.43 -8.81
N HIS A 374 -0.90 6.11 -8.66
CA HIS A 374 -0.03 5.63 -9.73
C HIS A 374 -0.55 4.33 -10.36
N LEU A 375 -0.94 3.35 -9.54
CA LEU A 375 -1.52 2.10 -9.99
C LEU A 375 -2.76 2.35 -10.88
N ASN A 376 -3.72 3.14 -10.40
CA ASN A 376 -5.01 3.32 -11.06
C ASN A 376 -4.96 4.27 -12.27
N ARG A 377 -4.16 5.34 -12.19
CA ARG A 377 -4.09 6.35 -13.25
C ARG A 377 -3.10 5.98 -14.34
N TYR A 378 -2.02 5.25 -14.01
CA TYR A 378 -0.92 5.00 -14.95
C TYR A 378 -0.70 3.53 -15.25
N VAL A 379 -0.46 2.70 -14.24
CA VAL A 379 -0.01 1.31 -14.43
C VAL A 379 -1.11 0.47 -15.07
N VAL A 380 -2.32 0.47 -14.49
CA VAL A 380 -3.46 -0.27 -15.01
C VAL A 380 -3.79 0.11 -16.46
N ARG A 381 -3.68 1.40 -16.81
CA ARG A 381 -4.09 1.97 -18.10
C ARG A 381 -2.95 2.12 -19.12
N ASN A 382 -1.76 1.57 -18.85
CA ASN A 382 -0.59 1.70 -19.73
C ASN A 382 -0.19 3.15 -20.08
N ARG A 383 -0.30 4.13 -19.17
CA ARG A 383 -0.03 5.54 -19.52
C ARG A 383 1.45 5.93 -19.62
N GLU A 384 2.37 5.18 -19.04
CA GLU A 384 3.82 5.44 -19.09
C GLU A 384 4.49 4.52 -20.12
N VAL A 385 4.02 4.58 -21.37
CA VAL A 385 4.44 3.69 -22.46
C VAL A 385 5.96 3.69 -22.68
N SER A 386 6.63 4.81 -22.42
CA SER A 386 8.08 4.93 -22.55
C SER A 386 8.85 4.10 -21.51
N MET A 387 8.26 3.86 -20.34
CA MET A 387 8.91 3.23 -19.18
C MET A 387 8.56 1.74 -19.03
N TYR A 388 7.43 1.30 -19.57
CA TYR A 388 6.92 -0.05 -19.31
C TYR A 388 7.56 -1.13 -20.19
N PRO A 389 7.86 -2.32 -19.63
CA PRO A 389 8.22 -3.49 -20.43
C PRO A 389 7.12 -3.87 -21.42
N ILE A 390 7.51 -4.28 -22.64
CA ILE A 390 6.55 -4.61 -23.71
C ILE A 390 5.65 -5.79 -23.33
N GLU A 391 6.16 -6.75 -22.54
CA GLU A 391 5.41 -7.89 -22.03
C GLU A 391 4.25 -7.50 -21.10
N TYR A 392 4.31 -6.32 -20.48
CA TYR A 392 3.21 -5.74 -19.72
C TYR A 392 2.32 -4.82 -20.56
N LEU A 393 2.91 -4.02 -21.45
CA LEU A 393 2.16 -3.17 -22.37
C LEU A 393 1.16 -3.96 -23.22
N LEU A 394 1.58 -5.13 -23.70
CA LEU A 394 0.75 -6.00 -24.53
C LEU A 394 -0.13 -6.98 -23.72
N LEU A 395 0.04 -7.05 -22.39
CA LEU A 395 -0.75 -7.93 -21.53
C LEU A 395 -2.23 -7.51 -21.55
N GLY A 396 -3.11 -8.44 -21.92
CA GLY A 396 -4.56 -8.20 -22.02
C GLY A 396 -4.98 -7.55 -23.35
N SER A 397 -4.05 -7.09 -24.18
CA SER A 397 -4.36 -6.41 -25.45
C SER A 397 -4.52 -7.41 -26.60
N ALA A 398 -5.73 -7.53 -27.15
CA ALA A 398 -6.02 -8.45 -28.26
C ALA A 398 -5.82 -7.85 -29.66
N GLN A 399 -5.80 -6.52 -29.79
CA GLN A 399 -5.74 -5.80 -31.06
C GLN A 399 -4.79 -4.60 -30.98
N ALA A 400 -4.22 -4.19 -32.12
CA ALA A 400 -3.52 -2.92 -32.22
C ALA A 400 -4.45 -1.74 -31.89
N SER A 401 -3.94 -0.78 -31.12
CA SER A 401 -4.61 0.47 -30.80
C SER A 401 -3.57 1.58 -30.72
N SER A 402 -3.98 2.80 -31.08
CA SER A 402 -3.12 3.98 -31.08
C SER A 402 -2.67 4.42 -29.68
N ASN A 403 -3.33 3.96 -28.61
CA ASN A 403 -3.08 4.40 -27.24
C ASN A 403 -2.67 3.28 -26.27
N LEU A 404 -2.60 2.01 -26.71
CA LEU A 404 -2.31 0.84 -25.87
C LEU A 404 -3.17 0.72 -24.58
N GLU A 405 -4.33 1.38 -24.51
CA GLU A 405 -5.18 1.31 -23.31
C GLU A 405 -5.73 -0.12 -23.14
N VAL A 406 -5.56 -0.66 -21.93
CA VAL A 406 -6.04 -1.98 -21.52
C VAL A 406 -6.67 -1.83 -20.15
N SER A 407 -7.79 -2.52 -19.88
CA SER A 407 -8.41 -2.48 -18.56
C SER A 407 -7.70 -3.42 -17.57
N LEU A 408 -7.91 -3.19 -16.26
CA LEU A 408 -7.43 -4.13 -15.24
C LEU A 408 -8.05 -5.52 -15.46
N GLN A 409 -9.35 -5.57 -15.82
CA GLN A 409 -10.04 -6.82 -16.07
C GLN A 409 -9.41 -7.60 -17.23
N ASP A 410 -9.10 -6.95 -18.35
CA ASP A 410 -8.45 -7.60 -19.51
C ASP A 410 -7.08 -8.20 -19.15
N LYS A 411 -6.33 -7.54 -18.25
CA LYS A 411 -5.05 -8.06 -17.74
C LYS A 411 -5.27 -9.25 -16.80
N LEU A 412 -6.25 -9.16 -15.89
CA LEU A 412 -6.59 -10.25 -14.95
C LEU A 412 -7.17 -11.47 -15.66
N ASP A 413 -7.88 -11.29 -16.77
CA ASP A 413 -8.41 -12.40 -17.58
C ASP A 413 -7.32 -13.27 -18.22
N LYS A 414 -6.07 -12.77 -18.27
CA LYS A 414 -4.90 -13.57 -18.68
C LYS A 414 -4.34 -14.46 -17.57
N VAL A 415 -4.79 -14.29 -16.34
CA VAL A 415 -4.45 -15.17 -15.21
C VAL A 415 -5.44 -16.33 -15.20
N ILE A 416 -4.99 -17.52 -15.57
CA ILE A 416 -5.84 -18.72 -15.70
C ILE A 416 -5.39 -19.87 -14.79
N ASP A 417 -4.19 -19.79 -14.24
CA ASP A 417 -3.58 -20.80 -13.38
C ASP A 417 -2.47 -20.17 -12.51
N GLY A 418 -1.83 -20.96 -11.66
CA GLY A 418 -0.75 -20.45 -10.80
C GLY A 418 0.48 -19.95 -11.56
N ASN A 419 0.81 -20.50 -12.74
CA ASN A 419 1.97 -20.07 -13.51
C ASN A 419 1.74 -18.72 -14.21
N SER A 420 0.57 -18.54 -14.81
CA SER A 420 0.15 -17.24 -15.37
C SER A 420 0.00 -16.19 -14.28
N LEU A 421 -0.39 -16.56 -13.05
CA LEU A 421 -0.39 -15.66 -11.89
C LEU A 421 1.04 -15.22 -11.49
N ARG A 422 1.99 -16.15 -11.38
CA ARG A 422 3.41 -15.85 -11.15
C ARG A 422 3.93 -14.84 -12.17
N LEU A 423 3.66 -15.08 -13.45
CA LEU A 423 4.09 -14.22 -14.55
C LEU A 423 3.39 -12.86 -14.54
N PHE A 424 2.08 -12.81 -14.24
CA PHE A 424 1.33 -11.58 -14.09
C PHE A 424 1.97 -10.66 -13.03
N LEU A 425 2.25 -11.20 -11.85
CA LEU A 425 2.87 -10.44 -10.77
C LEU A 425 4.31 -10.03 -11.09
N TRP A 426 5.09 -10.89 -11.75
CA TRP A 426 6.44 -10.55 -12.19
C TRP A 426 6.44 -9.37 -13.18
N LYS A 427 5.57 -9.42 -14.19
CA LYS A 427 5.41 -8.33 -15.17
C LYS A 427 4.96 -7.05 -14.48
N LEU A 428 3.93 -7.12 -13.63
CA LEU A 428 3.41 -5.97 -12.91
C LEU A 428 4.49 -5.35 -12.00
N HIS A 429 5.25 -6.18 -11.27
CA HIS A 429 6.29 -5.70 -10.36
C HIS A 429 7.45 -5.03 -11.12
N ASN A 430 7.86 -5.58 -12.27
CA ASN A 430 8.86 -4.95 -13.13
C ASN A 430 8.36 -3.64 -13.77
N THR A 431 7.07 -3.56 -14.14
CA THR A 431 6.44 -2.32 -14.61
C THR A 431 6.43 -1.23 -13.55
N VAL A 432 6.03 -1.58 -12.31
CA VAL A 432 6.05 -0.62 -11.20
C VAL A 432 7.49 -0.21 -10.88
N SER A 433 8.43 -1.16 -10.85
CA SER A 433 9.85 -0.88 -10.64
C SER A 433 10.45 0.01 -11.73
N SER A 434 9.90 -0.02 -12.96
CA SER A 434 10.38 0.77 -14.07
C SER A 434 9.84 2.20 -14.11
N SER A 435 8.77 2.51 -13.38
CA SER A 435 8.17 3.84 -13.39
C SER A 435 8.01 4.53 -12.03
N ILE A 436 8.38 3.87 -10.94
CA ILE A 436 8.54 4.57 -9.66
C ILE A 436 9.64 5.64 -9.83
N ALA A 437 9.24 6.90 -9.75
CA ALA A 437 10.13 8.03 -9.56
C ALA A 437 10.46 8.18 -8.07
N ARG A 438 11.72 8.44 -7.76
CA ARG A 438 12.20 8.79 -6.42
C ARG A 438 13.07 10.02 -6.52
N SER A 439 12.97 10.94 -5.57
CA SER A 439 13.75 12.17 -5.60
C SER A 439 15.19 11.99 -5.12
N GLU A 440 15.54 10.83 -4.57
CA GLU A 440 16.86 10.56 -4.05
C GLU A 440 17.92 10.41 -5.17
N ASP A 441 19.01 11.17 -5.11
CA ASP A 441 20.08 11.18 -6.13
C ASP A 441 20.65 9.78 -6.44
N TRP A 442 20.74 8.91 -5.42
CA TRP A 442 21.22 7.53 -5.58
C TRP A 442 20.28 6.66 -6.44
N TYR A 443 19.01 7.04 -6.56
CA TYR A 443 18.02 6.27 -7.32
C TYR A 443 18.19 6.38 -8.84
N HIS A 444 18.82 7.45 -9.31
CA HIS A 444 18.97 7.77 -10.74
C HIS A 444 20.36 7.47 -11.33
N GLN A 445 21.22 6.75 -10.61
CA GLN A 445 22.65 6.65 -10.97
C GLN A 445 22.97 5.74 -12.17
N ASP A 446 22.01 4.99 -12.69
CA ASP A 446 22.24 4.10 -13.83
C ASP A 446 21.57 4.62 -15.10
N SER A 447 22.37 5.31 -15.92
CA SER A 447 21.98 5.85 -17.21
C SER A 447 22.03 4.84 -18.37
N GLY A 448 22.43 3.58 -18.13
CA GLY A 448 22.71 2.58 -19.16
C GLY A 448 21.79 1.36 -19.19
N ALA A 449 20.76 1.31 -18.35
CA ALA A 449 19.94 0.12 -18.16
C ALA A 449 19.04 -0.26 -19.35
N TYR A 450 18.81 -1.56 -19.53
CA TYR A 450 18.02 -2.15 -20.63
C TYR A 450 16.55 -1.70 -20.69
N TYR A 451 15.92 -1.55 -19.52
CA TYR A 451 14.57 -0.99 -19.36
C TYR A 451 14.65 0.12 -18.32
N THR A 452 15.04 -0.30 -17.12
CA THR A 452 15.50 0.48 -15.98
C THR A 452 16.52 -0.36 -15.23
N SER A 453 17.30 0.26 -14.35
CA SER A 453 18.32 -0.42 -13.54
C SER A 453 17.77 -1.47 -12.58
N ARG A 454 16.43 -1.61 -12.55
CA ARG A 454 15.67 -2.40 -11.59
C ARG A 454 14.87 -3.54 -12.22
N TYR A 455 15.05 -3.81 -13.51
CA TYR A 455 14.44 -5.00 -14.11
C TYR A 455 14.98 -6.26 -13.43
N TRP A 456 14.10 -7.05 -12.81
CA TRP A 456 14.48 -8.22 -12.03
C TRP A 456 14.14 -9.52 -12.78
N PRO A 457 15.04 -10.52 -12.79
CA PRO A 457 16.39 -10.51 -12.19
C PRO A 457 17.40 -9.66 -12.97
N SER A 458 18.36 -9.05 -12.26
CA SER A 458 19.42 -8.21 -12.82
C SER A 458 20.80 -8.79 -12.52
N LEU A 459 21.68 -8.85 -13.53
CA LEU A 459 23.08 -9.22 -13.32
C LEU A 459 23.84 -8.12 -12.59
N ASP A 460 23.55 -6.86 -12.89
CA ASP A 460 24.22 -5.71 -12.27
C ASP A 460 23.90 -5.65 -10.77
N SER A 461 22.62 -5.88 -10.40
CA SER A 461 22.22 -5.97 -8.98
C SER A 461 22.90 -7.13 -8.25
N GLU A 462 23.08 -8.28 -8.89
CA GLU A 462 23.76 -9.43 -8.28
C GLU A 462 25.26 -9.17 -8.10
N LEU A 463 25.91 -8.52 -9.08
CA LEU A 463 27.31 -8.15 -9.01
C LEU A 463 27.56 -7.09 -7.93
N GLU A 464 26.71 -6.08 -7.83
CA GLU A 464 26.82 -5.03 -6.80
C GLU A 464 26.58 -5.59 -5.40
N ARG A 465 25.61 -6.51 -5.26
CA ARG A 465 25.39 -7.25 -4.02
C ARG A 465 26.64 -8.03 -3.63
N ALA A 466 27.25 -8.75 -4.58
CA ALA A 466 28.47 -9.51 -4.30
C ALA A 466 29.64 -8.59 -3.92
N HIS A 467 29.82 -7.48 -4.64
CA HIS A 467 30.86 -6.49 -4.36
C HIS A 467 30.69 -5.88 -2.95
N THR A 468 29.49 -5.38 -2.65
CA THR A 468 29.21 -4.66 -1.40
C THR A 468 29.28 -5.57 -0.18
N LEU A 469 28.82 -6.83 -0.31
CA LEU A 469 28.84 -7.81 0.77
C LEU A 469 30.17 -8.57 0.87
N GLY A 470 31.15 -8.28 0.02
CA GLY A 470 32.45 -8.97 0.02
C GLY A 470 32.34 -10.46 -0.34
N ILE A 471 31.38 -10.82 -1.20
CA ILE A 471 31.19 -12.18 -1.69
C ILE A 471 32.11 -12.40 -2.89
N ASP A 472 33.19 -13.15 -2.68
CA ASP A 472 34.21 -13.40 -3.72
C ASP A 472 33.73 -14.32 -4.87
N LEU A 473 32.68 -15.12 -4.63
CA LEU A 473 32.22 -16.15 -5.57
C LEU A 473 30.69 -16.14 -5.71
N ILE A 474 30.21 -15.93 -6.94
CA ILE A 474 28.80 -16.14 -7.30
C ILE A 474 28.67 -17.53 -7.95
N GLN A 475 27.65 -18.28 -7.57
CA GLN A 475 27.40 -19.59 -8.16
C GLN A 475 27.20 -19.48 -9.68
N ARG A 476 27.98 -20.25 -10.45
CA ARG A 476 27.90 -20.29 -11.93
C ARG A 476 26.47 -20.51 -12.42
N ASP A 477 25.74 -21.43 -11.79
CA ASP A 477 24.37 -21.76 -12.19
C ASP A 477 23.40 -20.60 -11.93
N ARG A 478 23.61 -19.78 -10.89
CA ARG A 478 22.84 -18.53 -10.68
C ARG A 478 23.10 -17.53 -11.81
N VAL A 479 24.36 -17.28 -12.15
CA VAL A 479 24.74 -16.38 -13.27
C VAL A 479 24.14 -16.86 -14.60
N GLN A 480 24.22 -18.17 -14.88
CA GLN A 480 23.69 -18.74 -16.11
C GLN A 480 22.16 -18.57 -16.22
N ARG A 481 21.43 -18.72 -15.10
CA ARG A 481 19.97 -18.51 -15.06
C ARG A 481 19.61 -17.03 -15.25
N ILE A 482 20.32 -16.10 -14.60
CA ILE A 482 20.11 -14.64 -14.82
C ILE A 482 20.34 -14.31 -16.29
N TYR A 483 21.47 -14.75 -16.86
CA TYR A 483 21.81 -14.51 -18.26
C TYR A 483 20.76 -15.07 -19.21
N GLY A 484 20.18 -16.23 -18.91
CA GLY A 484 19.09 -16.82 -19.69
C GLY A 484 17.86 -15.89 -19.79
N VAL A 485 17.45 -15.28 -18.69
CA VAL A 485 16.32 -14.33 -18.65
C VAL A 485 16.69 -13.02 -19.37
N VAL A 486 17.84 -12.43 -19.03
CA VAL A 486 18.29 -11.14 -19.60
C VAL A 486 18.48 -11.23 -21.12
N LYS A 487 19.02 -12.35 -21.62
CA LYS A 487 19.16 -12.58 -23.06
C LYS A 487 17.81 -12.55 -23.78
N SER A 488 16.77 -13.17 -23.22
CA SER A 488 15.43 -13.14 -23.79
C SER A 488 14.80 -11.74 -23.69
N ALA A 489 15.00 -11.05 -22.55
CA ALA A 489 14.51 -9.69 -22.33
C ALA A 489 15.14 -8.65 -23.28
N ALA A 490 16.39 -8.85 -23.70
CA ALA A 490 17.07 -7.96 -24.66
C ALA A 490 16.34 -7.90 -26.01
N HIS A 491 15.80 -9.02 -26.51
CA HIS A 491 15.00 -9.00 -27.74
C HIS A 491 13.70 -8.20 -27.58
N LEU A 492 13.09 -8.26 -26.40
CA LEU A 492 11.89 -7.48 -26.09
C LEU A 492 12.17 -5.97 -26.04
N SER A 493 13.37 -5.56 -25.58
CA SER A 493 13.74 -4.13 -25.55
C SER A 493 13.77 -3.51 -26.96
N VAL A 494 14.28 -4.25 -27.95
CA VAL A 494 14.29 -3.80 -29.36
C VAL A 494 12.86 -3.67 -29.89
N LEU A 495 12.00 -4.65 -29.60
CA LEU A 495 10.59 -4.58 -30.01
C LEU A 495 9.83 -3.45 -29.31
N ARG A 496 10.19 -3.12 -28.07
CA ARG A 496 9.63 -1.96 -27.36
C ARG A 496 9.99 -0.67 -28.09
N ASP A 497 11.25 -0.49 -28.46
CA ASP A 497 11.69 0.71 -29.14
C ASP A 497 11.03 0.83 -30.53
N GLU A 498 10.92 -0.27 -31.28
CA GLU A 498 10.15 -0.32 -32.53
C GLU A 498 8.67 0.06 -32.30
N LEU A 499 8.05 -0.43 -31.22
CA LEU A 499 6.66 -0.12 -30.88
C LEU A 499 6.49 1.36 -30.55
N GLN A 500 7.41 1.94 -29.79
CA GLN A 500 7.39 3.35 -29.46
C GLN A 500 7.49 4.22 -30.71
N VAL A 501 8.42 3.95 -31.63
CA VAL A 501 8.51 4.68 -32.90
C VAL A 501 7.21 4.56 -33.70
N SER A 502 6.63 3.36 -33.74
CA SER A 502 5.38 3.09 -34.46
C SER A 502 4.16 3.79 -33.86
N LEU A 503 4.09 3.93 -32.53
CA LEU A 503 3.06 4.71 -31.84
C LEU A 503 3.19 6.21 -32.12
N HIS A 504 4.42 6.74 -32.11
CA HIS A 504 4.65 8.15 -32.45
C HIS A 504 4.29 8.47 -33.91
N ALA A 505 4.41 7.49 -34.80
CA ALA A 505 4.05 7.62 -36.21
C ALA A 505 2.58 7.28 -36.52
N ASP A 506 1.80 6.81 -35.52
CA ASP A 506 0.45 6.24 -35.70
C ASP A 506 0.38 5.15 -36.78
N ASP A 507 1.45 4.36 -36.93
CA ASP A 507 1.58 3.32 -37.94
C ASP A 507 0.97 1.99 -37.46
N MET A 508 -0.36 1.88 -37.57
CA MET A 508 -1.11 0.72 -37.13
C MET A 508 -0.66 -0.60 -37.77
N GLN A 509 -0.16 -0.58 -39.01
CA GLN A 509 0.31 -1.79 -39.68
C GLN A 509 1.60 -2.29 -39.04
N GLN A 510 2.54 -1.38 -38.78
CA GLN A 510 3.78 -1.70 -38.09
C GLN A 510 3.52 -2.16 -36.64
N GLN A 511 2.56 -1.55 -35.93
CA GLN A 511 2.15 -1.99 -34.59
C GLN A 511 1.70 -3.47 -34.59
N GLU A 512 0.91 -3.88 -35.58
CA GLU A 512 0.42 -5.26 -35.69
C GLU A 512 1.56 -6.26 -36.00
N VAL A 513 2.50 -5.86 -36.86
CA VAL A 513 3.71 -6.65 -37.14
C VAL A 513 4.56 -6.83 -35.88
N ILE A 514 4.76 -5.77 -35.11
CA ILE A 514 5.54 -5.81 -33.86
C ILE A 514 4.84 -6.70 -32.83
N ARG A 515 3.52 -6.59 -32.67
CA ARG A 515 2.74 -7.45 -31.77
C ARG A 515 2.88 -8.92 -32.12
N THR A 516 2.76 -9.24 -33.41
CA THR A 516 2.93 -10.63 -33.89
C THR A 516 4.31 -11.17 -33.55
N LYS A 517 5.37 -10.38 -33.72
CA LYS A 517 6.74 -10.76 -33.32
C LYS A 517 6.88 -10.89 -31.80
N ALA A 518 6.25 -9.98 -31.05
CA ALA A 518 6.34 -9.92 -29.60
C ALA A 518 5.73 -11.16 -28.94
N VAL A 519 4.69 -11.79 -29.49
CA VAL A 519 4.10 -13.03 -28.95
C VAL A 519 5.16 -14.11 -28.70
N GLY A 520 6.01 -14.40 -29.70
CA GLY A 520 7.06 -15.42 -29.57
C GLY A 520 8.17 -15.00 -28.62
N ALA A 521 8.56 -13.73 -28.62
CA ALA A 521 9.60 -13.21 -27.74
C ALA A 521 9.16 -13.15 -26.27
N ILE A 522 7.89 -12.82 -26.02
CA ILE A 522 7.29 -12.81 -24.68
C ILE A 522 7.24 -14.25 -24.15
N GLY A 523 6.75 -15.21 -24.94
CA GLY A 523 6.75 -16.62 -24.52
C GLY A 523 8.17 -17.12 -24.16
N ALA A 524 9.19 -16.72 -24.93
CA ALA A 524 10.57 -17.09 -24.63
C ALA A 524 11.12 -16.48 -23.33
N VAL A 525 10.72 -15.25 -22.95
CA VAL A 525 11.13 -14.66 -21.66
C VAL A 525 10.35 -15.28 -20.50
N GLU A 526 9.06 -15.56 -20.68
CA GLU A 526 8.21 -16.21 -19.68
C GLU A 526 8.73 -17.60 -19.34
N ASP A 527 9.05 -18.40 -20.36
CA ASP A 527 9.67 -19.72 -20.19
C ASP A 527 11.00 -19.62 -19.46
N ALA A 528 11.85 -18.63 -19.82
CA ALA A 528 13.13 -18.42 -19.15
C ALA A 528 12.95 -18.05 -17.67
N VAL A 529 11.98 -17.20 -17.33
CA VAL A 529 11.66 -16.82 -15.95
C VAL A 529 11.18 -18.03 -15.15
N LEU A 530 10.25 -18.83 -15.68
CA LEU A 530 9.77 -20.04 -14.98
C LEU A 530 10.89 -21.07 -14.79
N GLN A 531 11.68 -21.34 -15.83
CA GLN A 531 12.80 -22.28 -15.78
C GLN A 531 13.92 -21.82 -14.85
N SER A 532 14.11 -20.51 -14.70
CA SER A 532 15.09 -19.94 -13.77
C SER A 532 14.79 -20.28 -12.31
N ARG A 533 13.52 -20.56 -11.97
CA ARG A 533 13.04 -20.77 -10.59
C ARG A 533 13.29 -19.60 -9.63
N PHE A 534 13.69 -18.40 -10.10
CA PHE A 534 13.94 -17.28 -9.19
C PHE A 534 12.70 -16.89 -8.38
N LEU A 535 11.52 -16.84 -9.01
CA LEU A 535 10.25 -16.58 -8.31
C LEU A 535 10.01 -17.60 -7.19
N HIS A 536 10.22 -18.88 -7.49
CA HIS A 536 10.06 -19.95 -6.52
C HIS A 536 11.11 -19.90 -5.40
N GLU A 537 12.37 -19.62 -5.71
CA GLU A 537 13.43 -19.56 -4.71
C GLU A 537 13.26 -18.39 -3.74
N ASN A 538 12.83 -17.22 -4.24
CA ASN A 538 12.66 -16.02 -3.42
C ASN A 538 11.32 -16.00 -2.65
N TYR A 539 10.23 -16.49 -3.26
CA TYR A 539 8.88 -16.28 -2.73
C TYR A 539 8.16 -17.55 -2.26
N ARG A 540 8.75 -18.75 -2.36
CA ARG A 540 8.07 -19.94 -1.85
C ARG A 540 7.75 -19.80 -0.36
N TYR A 541 6.55 -20.22 0.01
CA TYR A 541 6.19 -20.36 1.41
C TYR A 541 7.00 -21.50 2.05
N ASN A 542 7.55 -21.25 3.23
CA ASN A 542 8.26 -22.25 4.02
C ASN A 542 7.68 -22.25 5.44
N PRO A 543 6.84 -23.24 5.80
CA PRO A 543 6.24 -23.31 7.14
C PRO A 543 7.29 -23.63 8.23
N ASP A 544 8.38 -24.28 7.86
CA ASP A 544 9.46 -24.66 8.78
C ASP A 544 10.53 -23.55 8.93
N LEU A 545 10.31 -22.38 8.33
CA LEU A 545 11.28 -21.30 8.37
C LEU A 545 11.42 -20.77 9.80
N GLN A 546 12.60 -20.99 10.39
CA GLN A 546 12.94 -20.37 11.66
C GLN A 546 13.07 -18.86 11.47
N LEU A 547 12.32 -18.10 12.24
CA LEU A 547 12.33 -16.65 12.23
C LEU A 547 13.60 -16.15 12.94
N GLU A 548 14.67 -15.93 12.18
CA GLU A 548 15.94 -15.39 12.71
C GLU A 548 15.72 -13.98 13.29
N PRO A 549 16.43 -13.58 14.36
CA PRO A 549 16.36 -12.22 14.87
C PRO A 549 16.67 -11.19 13.77
N PRO A 550 15.94 -10.06 13.74
CA PRO A 550 16.20 -9.01 12.76
C PRO A 550 17.59 -8.42 12.98
N HIS A 551 18.32 -8.25 11.88
CA HIS A 551 19.64 -7.66 11.87
C HIS A 551 19.84 -6.86 10.58
N PHE A 552 20.79 -5.93 10.62
CA PHE A 552 21.39 -5.36 9.43
C PHE A 552 22.85 -4.99 9.72
N SER A 553 23.69 -5.09 8.71
CA SER A 553 25.09 -4.69 8.72
C SER A 553 25.27 -3.33 8.01
N PRO A 554 26.37 -2.60 8.27
CA PRO A 554 26.69 -1.38 7.52
C PRO A 554 26.78 -1.63 6.01
N ALA A 555 27.26 -2.80 5.59
CA ALA A 555 27.32 -3.18 4.18
C ALA A 555 25.93 -3.35 3.56
N GLU A 556 24.99 -3.99 4.26
CA GLU A 556 23.60 -4.12 3.81
C GLU A 556 22.89 -2.77 3.74
N GLU A 557 23.15 -1.86 4.67
CA GLU A 557 22.61 -0.50 4.61
C GLU A 557 23.16 0.27 3.39
N VAL A 558 24.46 0.16 3.10
CA VAL A 558 25.07 0.74 1.89
C VAL A 558 24.43 0.15 0.63
N LEU A 559 24.33 -1.18 0.56
CA LEU A 559 23.71 -1.86 -0.58
C LEU A 559 22.26 -1.41 -0.78
N ALA A 560 21.47 -1.36 0.29
CA ALA A 560 20.06 -0.96 0.25
C ALA A 560 19.84 0.48 -0.26
N ARG A 561 20.90 1.30 -0.25
CA ARG A 561 20.94 2.70 -0.70
C ARG A 561 21.79 2.93 -1.94
N SER A 562 22.19 1.86 -2.64
CA SER A 562 23.06 1.90 -3.83
C SER A 562 22.35 2.29 -5.13
N GLY A 563 21.01 2.32 -5.14
CA GLY A 563 20.25 2.43 -6.38
C GLY A 563 20.08 1.11 -7.13
N GLN A 564 20.94 0.11 -6.88
CA GLN A 564 20.92 -1.20 -7.53
C GLN A 564 20.32 -2.31 -6.65
N PHE A 565 19.91 -1.96 -5.42
CA PHE A 565 19.18 -2.84 -4.53
C PHE A 565 17.86 -3.31 -5.15
N THR A 566 17.73 -4.62 -5.28
CA THR A 566 16.48 -5.33 -5.53
C THR A 566 16.05 -6.02 -4.24
N GLU A 567 14.77 -5.95 -3.91
CA GLU A 567 14.22 -6.64 -2.74
C GLU A 567 14.21 -8.16 -2.99
N ASP A 568 14.91 -8.92 -2.12
CA ASP A 568 14.92 -10.39 -2.11
C ASP A 568 13.88 -10.99 -1.12
#